data_AF-A0A959DGA9-F1
#
_entry.id   AF-A0A959DGA9-F1
#
_cell.length_a   1.000
_cell.length_b   1.000
_cell.length_c   1.000
_cell.angle_alpha   90.00
_cell.angle_beta   90.00
_cell.angle_gamma   90.00
#
_symmetry.space_group_name_H-M   'P 1'
#
loop_
_entity.id
_entity.type
_entity.pdbx_description
1 polymer ?
#
loop_
_entity_poly.entity_id
_entity_poly.type
_entity_poly.pdbx_seq_one_letter_code
_entity_poly.pdbx_strand_id
1 'polypeptide(L)'
;MSLNKHFFYLLAPALMTLSSCGHLLHLDRAQNNFSRGAELENQLKFDPQANISASPSMYYTLAYAELGKALKQKKRLSADNVLGTAYTVKALCEWKLKLYERAEGSADAALEELKEVYKTGIRLPRDKALMEALPHLMEIEKVKDSLYAFHQAPLPFEAGKGHYLHFIYDPAANKMARLEKAISEISKVQASVAGNEEVSAYFVMAQLAALKTWSDALDDLLTCIAEDASLEGNTRKEARNWQKAQGNEFLEVKEKELLDRLRTLIPTERGQKLADYWAELIGG
;
A
#
# COMPACT_ATOMS: atom_id res chain seq x y z
N MET A 1 9.43 38.48 -57.61
CA MET A 1 8.81 37.54 -56.64
C MET A 1 9.91 37.02 -55.71
N SER A 2 10.11 37.62 -54.54
CA SER A 2 11.10 37.17 -53.54
C SER A 2 10.55 37.18 -52.11
N LEU A 3 9.25 36.90 -51.95
CA LEU A 3 8.71 36.46 -50.66
C LEU A 3 8.81 34.94 -50.61
N ASN A 4 9.61 34.39 -49.70
CA ASN A 4 9.42 33.07 -49.05
C ASN A 4 10.65 32.47 -48.35
N LYS A 5 11.77 33.20 -48.22
CA LYS A 5 12.91 32.65 -47.45
C LYS A 5 12.81 32.91 -45.94
N HIS A 6 12.20 34.00 -45.49
CA HIS A 6 12.11 34.33 -44.05
C HIS A 6 10.96 33.64 -43.30
N PHE A 7 9.90 33.25 -44.01
CA PHE A 7 8.77 32.52 -43.41
C PHE A 7 9.18 31.10 -42.95
N PHE A 8 10.12 30.47 -43.65
CA PHE A 8 10.64 29.14 -43.28
C PHE A 8 11.50 29.14 -42.01
N TYR A 9 12.20 30.23 -41.70
CA TYR A 9 13.04 30.31 -40.50
C TYR A 9 12.25 30.58 -39.21
N LEU A 10 11.02 31.08 -39.31
CA LEU A 10 10.14 31.28 -38.14
C LEU A 10 9.28 30.05 -37.80
N LEU A 11 9.03 29.16 -38.77
CA LEU A 11 8.20 27.96 -38.54
C LEU A 11 8.98 26.80 -37.88
N ALA A 12 10.28 26.67 -38.17
CA ALA A 12 11.11 25.58 -37.65
C ALA A 12 11.33 25.60 -36.11
N PRO A 13 11.52 26.76 -35.45
CA PRO A 13 11.63 26.82 -33.98
C PRO A 13 10.32 26.46 -33.27
N ALA A 14 9.17 26.84 -33.83
CA ALA A 14 7.85 26.60 -33.23
C ALA A 14 7.44 25.11 -33.26
N LEU A 15 7.89 24.35 -34.26
CA LEU A 15 7.69 22.90 -34.32
C LEU A 15 8.59 22.13 -33.33
N MET A 16 9.76 22.68 -32.99
CA MET A 16 10.68 22.04 -32.03
C MET A 16 10.26 22.22 -30.57
N THR A 17 9.52 23.28 -30.21
CA THR A 17 9.03 23.47 -28.83
C THR A 17 7.90 22.51 -28.48
N LEU A 18 7.05 22.13 -29.45
CA LEU A 18 5.94 21.20 -29.23
C LEU A 18 6.39 19.75 -28.99
N SER A 19 7.56 19.35 -29.50
CA SER A 19 8.13 18.01 -29.23
C SER A 19 8.80 17.90 -27.86
N SER A 20 8.87 19.00 -27.10
CA SER A 20 9.57 19.05 -25.81
C SER A 20 8.74 18.47 -24.65
N CYS A 21 7.40 18.51 -24.71
CA CYS A 21 6.54 18.14 -23.58
C CYS A 21 6.00 16.69 -23.60
N GLY A 22 6.47 15.86 -24.53
CA GLY A 22 5.95 14.48 -24.68
C GLY A 22 6.13 13.61 -23.43
N HIS A 23 7.21 13.79 -22.67
CA HIS A 23 7.45 13.01 -21.43
C HIS A 23 6.50 13.38 -20.30
N LEU A 24 6.15 14.66 -20.17
CA LEU A 24 5.16 15.12 -19.19
C LEU A 24 3.76 14.62 -19.52
N LEU A 25 3.40 14.59 -20.81
CA LEU A 25 2.12 14.02 -21.26
C LEU A 25 2.00 12.52 -20.91
N HIS A 26 3.07 11.75 -21.08
CA HIS A 26 3.07 10.34 -20.68
C HIS A 26 2.99 10.16 -19.15
N LEU A 27 3.70 11.00 -18.38
CA LEU A 27 3.61 10.97 -16.93
C LEU A 27 2.20 11.32 -16.43
N ASP A 28 1.59 12.36 -16.98
CA ASP A 28 0.21 12.77 -16.66
C ASP A 28 -0.80 11.64 -16.97
N ARG A 29 -0.71 11.03 -18.17
CA ARG A 29 -1.54 9.87 -18.51
C ARG A 29 -1.33 8.69 -17.56
N ALA A 30 -0.11 8.46 -17.10
CA ALA A 30 0.16 7.41 -16.13
C ALA A 30 -0.50 7.70 -14.78
N GLN A 31 -0.37 8.94 -14.27
CA GLN A 31 -1.01 9.36 -13.03
C GLN A 31 -2.53 9.25 -13.11
N ASN A 32 -3.13 9.71 -14.21
CA ASN A 32 -4.58 9.64 -14.43
C ASN A 32 -5.07 8.18 -14.48
N ASN A 33 -4.36 7.29 -15.19
CA ASN A 33 -4.71 5.87 -15.20
C ASN A 33 -4.53 5.22 -13.82
N PHE A 34 -3.44 5.52 -13.09
CA PHE A 34 -3.23 4.98 -11.74
C PHE A 34 -4.36 5.40 -10.79
N SER A 35 -4.70 6.69 -10.77
CA SER A 35 -5.79 7.24 -9.97
C SER A 35 -7.13 6.57 -10.30
N ARG A 36 -7.41 6.35 -11.59
CA ARG A 36 -8.62 5.64 -12.02
C ARG A 36 -8.66 4.19 -11.52
N GLY A 37 -7.53 3.49 -11.58
CA GLY A 37 -7.41 2.14 -11.01
C GLY A 37 -7.68 2.12 -9.50
N ALA A 38 -7.09 3.07 -8.76
CA ALA A 38 -7.30 3.21 -7.32
C ALA A 38 -8.74 3.56 -6.94
N GLU A 39 -9.40 4.43 -7.72
CA GLU A 39 -10.81 4.76 -7.53
C GLU A 39 -11.71 3.53 -7.68
N LEU A 40 -11.51 2.74 -8.75
CA LEU A 40 -12.28 1.52 -8.97
C LEU A 40 -12.01 0.44 -7.90
N GLU A 41 -10.77 0.30 -7.45
CA GLU A 41 -10.45 -0.62 -6.35
C GLU A 41 -11.18 -0.21 -5.07
N ASN A 42 -11.19 1.09 -4.74
CA ASN A 42 -11.93 1.59 -3.58
C ASN A 42 -13.43 1.38 -3.73
N GLN A 43 -13.99 1.60 -4.92
CA GLN A 43 -15.40 1.34 -5.19
C GLN A 43 -15.77 -0.13 -4.94
N LEU A 44 -14.98 -1.09 -5.43
CA LEU A 44 -15.21 -2.52 -5.21
C LEU A 44 -15.10 -2.94 -3.74
N LYS A 45 -14.30 -2.25 -2.94
CA LYS A 45 -14.18 -2.51 -1.50
C LYS A 45 -15.45 -2.11 -0.74
N PHE A 46 -16.10 -1.01 -1.14
CA PHE A 46 -17.33 -0.52 -0.48
C PHE A 46 -18.61 -1.12 -1.08
N ASP A 47 -18.58 -1.49 -2.36
CA ASP A 47 -19.69 -2.14 -3.05
C ASP A 47 -19.15 -3.28 -3.92
N PRO A 48 -19.01 -4.50 -3.35
CA PRO A 48 -18.56 -5.67 -4.10
C PRO A 48 -19.49 -6.07 -5.25
N GLN A 49 -20.74 -5.57 -5.26
CA GLN A 49 -21.74 -5.84 -6.31
C GLN A 49 -21.78 -4.74 -7.38
N ALA A 50 -20.90 -3.73 -7.28
CA ALA A 50 -20.81 -2.67 -8.27
C ALA A 50 -20.55 -3.25 -9.67
N ASN A 51 -21.41 -2.90 -10.62
CA ASN A 51 -21.25 -3.31 -12.01
C ASN A 51 -20.19 -2.44 -12.69
N ILE A 52 -18.92 -2.87 -12.62
CA ILE A 52 -17.78 -2.14 -13.18
C ILE A 52 -17.35 -2.79 -14.51
N SER A 53 -17.29 -1.99 -15.57
CA SER A 53 -16.97 -2.45 -16.93
C SER A 53 -15.48 -2.77 -17.16
N ALA A 54 -14.59 -2.37 -16.25
CA ALA A 54 -13.15 -2.55 -16.36
C ALA A 54 -12.53 -2.88 -15.00
N SER A 55 -11.53 -3.76 -14.99
CA SER A 55 -10.82 -4.12 -13.76
C SER A 55 -9.82 -3.02 -13.35
N PRO A 56 -9.57 -2.81 -12.05
CA PRO A 56 -8.49 -1.93 -11.58
C PRO A 56 -7.12 -2.27 -12.19
N SER A 57 -6.82 -3.57 -12.33
CA SER A 57 -5.55 -4.08 -12.89
C SER A 57 -5.30 -3.64 -14.33
N MET A 58 -6.36 -3.45 -15.13
CA MET A 58 -6.24 -2.92 -16.49
C MET A 58 -5.66 -1.50 -16.47
N TYR A 59 -6.16 -0.64 -15.59
CA TYR A 59 -5.70 0.74 -15.46
C TYR A 59 -4.27 0.83 -14.91
N TYR A 60 -3.91 0.00 -13.94
CA TYR A 60 -2.51 -0.08 -13.47
C TYR A 60 -1.56 -0.53 -14.59
N THR A 61 -1.98 -1.46 -15.45
CA THR A 61 -1.21 -1.89 -16.62
C THR A 61 -1.02 -0.76 -17.63
N LEU A 62 -2.08 0.01 -17.92
CA LEU A 62 -2.00 1.19 -18.79
C LEU A 62 -1.08 2.26 -18.22
N ALA A 63 -1.18 2.54 -16.92
CA ALA A 63 -0.30 3.46 -16.22
C ALA A 63 1.17 3.04 -16.32
N TYR A 64 1.45 1.76 -16.06
CA TYR A 64 2.79 1.18 -16.16
C TYR A 64 3.37 1.29 -17.58
N ALA A 65 2.55 1.06 -18.62
CA ALA A 65 2.97 1.21 -20.01
C ALA A 65 3.33 2.67 -20.38
N GLU A 66 2.54 3.64 -19.92
CA GLU A 66 2.81 5.07 -20.13
C GLU A 66 4.09 5.51 -19.38
N LEU A 67 4.32 5.01 -18.17
CA LEU A 67 5.58 5.24 -17.44
C LEU A 67 6.80 4.68 -18.18
N GLY A 68 6.66 3.52 -18.81
CA GLY A 68 7.70 2.95 -19.67
C GLY A 68 8.07 3.88 -20.83
N LYS A 69 7.14 4.70 -21.33
CA LYS A 69 7.41 5.72 -22.35
C LYS A 69 8.04 6.97 -21.74
N ALA A 70 7.49 7.47 -20.63
CA ALA A 70 8.02 8.65 -19.94
C ALA A 70 9.48 8.45 -19.50
N LEU A 71 9.78 7.31 -18.86
CA LEU A 71 11.10 6.98 -18.33
C LEU A 71 12.17 6.70 -19.40
N LYS A 72 11.84 6.67 -20.69
CA LYS A 72 12.86 6.74 -21.76
C LYS A 72 13.52 8.12 -21.83
N GLN A 73 12.88 9.14 -21.26
CA GLN A 73 13.33 10.53 -21.25
C GLN A 73 13.80 10.98 -19.86
N LYS A 74 14.51 10.12 -19.11
CA LYS A 74 14.93 10.38 -17.70
C LYS A 74 15.59 11.75 -17.51
N LYS A 75 16.49 12.14 -18.43
CA LYS A 75 17.18 13.44 -18.36
C LYS A 75 16.22 14.63 -18.37
N ARG A 76 15.13 14.56 -19.16
CA ARG A 76 14.12 15.62 -19.21
C ARG A 76 13.26 15.63 -17.95
N LEU A 77 12.81 14.45 -17.50
CA LEU A 77 12.07 14.32 -16.24
C LEU A 77 12.89 14.82 -15.03
N SER A 78 14.20 14.58 -15.03
CA SER A 78 15.12 15.06 -14.00
C SER A 78 15.27 16.59 -14.05
N ALA A 79 15.45 17.16 -15.26
CA ALA A 79 15.52 18.62 -15.44
C ALA A 79 14.23 19.32 -14.96
N ASP A 80 13.08 18.67 -15.11
CA ASP A 80 11.78 19.17 -14.65
C ASP A 80 11.48 18.81 -13.17
N ASN A 81 12.40 18.16 -12.45
CA ASN A 81 12.25 17.69 -11.06
C ASN A 81 11.08 16.72 -10.82
N VAL A 82 10.64 15.96 -11.84
CA VAL A 82 9.53 15.00 -11.75
C VAL A 82 9.97 13.54 -11.92
N LEU A 83 11.27 13.26 -12.04
CA LEU A 83 11.78 11.90 -12.20
C LEU A 83 11.50 11.03 -10.96
N GLY A 84 11.67 11.59 -9.75
CA GLY A 84 11.32 10.90 -8.50
C GLY A 84 9.85 10.49 -8.47
N THR A 85 8.93 11.42 -8.77
CA THR A 85 7.49 11.14 -8.87
C THR A 85 7.18 10.09 -9.95
N ALA A 86 7.85 10.11 -11.09
CA ALA A 86 7.67 9.09 -12.12
C ALA A 86 8.04 7.68 -11.61
N TYR A 87 9.14 7.54 -10.87
CA TYR A 87 9.48 6.28 -10.22
C TYR A 87 8.52 5.91 -9.08
N THR A 88 8.03 6.89 -8.31
CA THR A 88 6.99 6.66 -7.29
C THR A 88 5.76 5.99 -7.91
N VAL A 89 5.20 6.57 -8.98
CA VAL A 89 4.02 6.00 -9.64
C VAL A 89 4.34 4.63 -10.25
N LYS A 90 5.56 4.42 -10.76
CA LYS A 90 6.00 3.11 -11.26
C LYS A 90 6.04 2.05 -10.18
N ALA A 91 6.64 2.35 -9.03
CA ALA A 91 6.71 1.45 -7.89
C ALA A 91 5.30 1.06 -7.41
N LEU A 92 4.39 2.04 -7.34
CA LEU A 92 2.99 1.78 -7.00
C LEU A 92 2.28 0.90 -8.04
N CYS A 93 2.46 1.15 -9.34
CA CYS A 93 1.90 0.28 -10.37
C CYS A 93 2.42 -1.15 -10.26
N GLU A 94 3.72 -1.33 -10.07
CA GLU A 94 4.35 -2.65 -9.89
C GLU A 94 3.82 -3.35 -8.65
N TRP A 95 3.66 -2.63 -7.54
CA TRP A 95 3.03 -3.15 -6.33
C TRP A 95 1.60 -3.64 -6.60
N LYS A 96 0.73 -2.79 -7.17
CA LYS A 96 -0.66 -3.16 -7.46
C LYS A 96 -0.79 -4.28 -8.50
N LEU A 97 0.25 -4.52 -9.30
CA LEU A 97 0.36 -5.64 -10.24
C LEU A 97 1.09 -6.86 -9.65
N LYS A 98 1.35 -6.88 -8.33
CA LYS A 98 2.02 -7.97 -7.60
C LYS A 98 3.46 -8.25 -8.07
N LEU A 99 4.10 -7.28 -8.73
CA LEU A 99 5.49 -7.34 -9.19
C LEU A 99 6.44 -6.84 -8.09
N TYR A 100 6.41 -7.49 -6.92
CA TYR A 100 7.01 -6.96 -5.69
C TYR A 100 8.50 -6.63 -5.78
N GLU A 101 9.33 -7.51 -6.35
CA GLU A 101 10.77 -7.24 -6.50
C GLU A 101 11.04 -6.00 -7.37
N ARG A 102 10.22 -5.79 -8.41
CA ARG A 102 10.34 -4.61 -9.27
C ARG A 102 9.88 -3.35 -8.55
N ALA A 103 8.80 -3.46 -7.78
CA ALA A 103 8.29 -2.36 -6.98
C ALA A 103 9.32 -1.86 -5.96
N GLU A 104 10.03 -2.77 -5.27
CA GLU A 104 11.15 -2.43 -4.38
C GLU A 104 12.24 -1.67 -5.13
N GLY A 105 12.73 -2.21 -6.25
CA GLY A 105 13.77 -1.54 -7.04
C GLY A 105 13.34 -0.16 -7.59
N SER A 106 12.06 0.01 -7.94
CA SER A 106 11.53 1.33 -8.35
C SER A 106 11.36 2.28 -7.18
N ALA A 107 11.04 1.79 -5.98
CA ALA A 107 10.93 2.61 -4.78
C ALA A 107 12.30 3.16 -4.38
N ASP A 108 13.34 2.33 -4.41
CA ASP A 108 14.72 2.76 -4.16
C ASP A 108 15.15 3.83 -5.17
N ALA A 109 14.86 3.62 -6.46
CA ALA A 109 15.13 4.62 -7.49
C ALA A 109 14.37 5.93 -7.24
N ALA A 110 13.11 5.86 -6.79
CA ALA A 110 12.35 7.05 -6.42
C ALA A 110 12.98 7.79 -5.23
N LEU A 111 13.40 7.07 -4.18
CA LEU A 111 14.01 7.65 -2.99
C LEU A 111 15.32 8.37 -3.31
N GLU A 112 16.17 7.81 -4.16
CA GLU A 112 17.40 8.46 -4.60
C GLU A 112 17.12 9.76 -5.36
N GLU A 113 16.18 9.75 -6.30
CA GLU A 113 15.82 10.96 -7.06
C GLU A 113 15.15 12.03 -6.19
N LEU A 114 14.31 11.62 -5.23
CA LEU A 114 13.69 12.54 -4.27
C LEU A 114 14.73 13.21 -3.35
N LYS A 115 15.82 12.51 -2.97
CA LYS A 115 16.94 13.12 -2.23
C LYS A 115 17.61 14.23 -3.03
N GLU A 116 17.80 14.04 -4.34
CA GLU A 116 18.37 15.07 -5.21
C GLU A 116 17.45 16.28 -5.36
N VAL A 117 16.15 16.06 -5.58
CA VAL A 117 15.15 17.14 -5.61
C VAL A 117 15.15 17.92 -4.28
N TYR A 118 15.41 17.28 -3.15
CA TYR A 118 15.47 17.99 -1.87
C TYR A 118 16.67 18.92 -1.76
N LYS A 119 17.77 18.68 -2.48
CA LYS A 119 18.91 19.61 -2.49
C LYS A 119 18.57 20.93 -3.19
N THR A 120 17.53 20.96 -4.04
CA THR A 120 17.07 22.18 -4.73
C THR A 120 16.05 22.99 -3.91
N GLY A 121 15.73 22.54 -2.69
CA GLY A 121 14.76 23.19 -1.79
C GLY A 121 13.31 22.74 -2.01
N ILE A 122 13.01 22.01 -3.08
CA ILE A 122 11.69 21.40 -3.30
C ILE A 122 11.52 20.23 -2.31
N ARG A 123 10.33 20.08 -1.72
CA ARG A 123 10.02 19.00 -0.77
C ARG A 123 8.76 18.25 -1.24
N LEU A 124 8.85 16.93 -1.27
CA LEU A 124 7.77 16.01 -1.66
C LEU A 124 7.59 14.95 -0.55
N PRO A 125 7.26 15.39 0.69
CA PRO A 125 7.30 14.54 1.87
C PRO A 125 6.37 13.33 1.77
N ARG A 126 5.23 13.48 1.08
CA ARG A 126 4.30 12.39 0.78
C ARG A 126 4.98 11.28 -0.04
N ASP A 127 5.53 11.63 -1.19
CA ASP A 127 6.10 10.65 -2.12
C ASP A 127 7.27 9.92 -1.44
N LYS A 128 8.13 10.65 -0.71
CA LYS A 128 9.22 10.05 0.07
C LYS A 128 8.71 9.06 1.11
N ALA A 129 7.77 9.49 1.96
CA ALA A 129 7.25 8.63 3.02
C ALA A 129 6.53 7.41 2.45
N LEU A 130 5.79 7.56 1.36
CA LEU A 130 5.13 6.45 0.70
C LEU A 130 6.14 5.42 0.16
N MET A 131 7.26 5.87 -0.42
CA MET A 131 8.31 4.98 -0.90
C MET A 131 9.09 4.32 0.25
N GLU A 132 9.33 5.04 1.36
CA GLU A 132 9.91 4.44 2.58
C GLU A 132 8.99 3.38 3.20
N ALA A 133 7.67 3.59 3.15
CA ALA A 133 6.68 2.64 3.66
C ALA A 133 6.37 1.48 2.70
N LEU A 134 6.65 1.62 1.39
CA LEU A 134 6.18 0.67 0.37
C LEU A 134 6.59 -0.79 0.62
N PRO A 135 7.85 -1.11 1.01
CA PRO A 135 8.23 -2.49 1.37
C PRO A 135 7.33 -3.11 2.43
N HIS A 136 6.92 -2.31 3.42
CA HIS A 136 6.08 -2.76 4.53
C HIS A 136 4.60 -2.86 4.14
N LEU A 137 4.14 -1.99 3.25
CA LEU A 137 2.80 -2.11 2.66
C LEU A 137 2.66 -3.37 1.80
N MET A 138 3.70 -3.69 1.01
CA MET A 138 3.75 -4.94 0.25
C MET A 138 3.77 -6.17 1.16
N GLU A 139 4.46 -6.07 2.30
CA GLU A 139 4.53 -7.16 3.26
C GLU A 139 3.17 -7.51 3.87
N ILE A 140 2.33 -6.51 4.17
CA ILE A 140 0.95 -6.73 4.63
C ILE A 140 0.17 -7.58 3.61
N GLU A 141 0.27 -7.26 2.31
CA GLU A 141 -0.39 -8.04 1.28
C GLU A 141 0.19 -9.45 1.13
N LYS A 142 1.52 -9.60 1.18
CA LYS A 142 2.18 -10.91 1.11
C LYS A 142 1.74 -11.81 2.28
N VAL A 143 1.58 -11.25 3.48
CA VAL A 143 1.06 -11.97 4.66
C VAL A 143 -0.38 -12.40 4.42
N LYS A 144 -1.25 -11.49 3.95
CA LYS A 144 -2.64 -11.81 3.64
C LYS A 144 -2.76 -12.91 2.59
N ASP A 145 -2.01 -12.82 1.50
CA ASP A 145 -2.00 -13.83 0.43
C ASP A 145 -1.49 -15.19 0.96
N SER A 146 -0.52 -15.17 1.89
CA SER A 146 0.00 -16.38 2.57
C SER A 146 -1.05 -17.04 3.46
N LEU A 147 -1.82 -16.28 4.25
CA LEU A 147 -2.92 -16.82 5.07
C LEU A 147 -3.97 -17.50 4.19
N TYR A 148 -4.45 -16.79 3.15
CA TYR A 148 -5.46 -17.32 2.24
C TYR A 148 -5.00 -18.62 1.55
N ALA A 149 -3.73 -18.70 1.15
CA ALA A 149 -3.17 -19.91 0.55
C ALA A 149 -3.00 -21.04 1.57
N PHE A 150 -2.67 -20.72 2.83
CA PHE A 150 -2.44 -21.71 3.87
C PHE A 150 -3.75 -22.36 4.34
N HIS A 151 -4.83 -21.60 4.50
CA HIS A 151 -6.11 -22.08 5.01
C HIS A 151 -7.08 -22.62 3.94
N GLN A 152 -6.60 -23.04 2.76
CA GLN A 152 -7.45 -23.63 1.70
C GLN A 152 -7.99 -25.03 2.04
N ALA A 153 -7.46 -25.68 3.07
CA ALA A 153 -7.88 -27.00 3.52
C ALA A 153 -7.84 -27.08 5.05
N PRO A 154 -8.56 -28.03 5.68
CA PRO A 154 -8.45 -28.31 7.10
C PRO A 154 -7.00 -28.65 7.48
N LEU A 155 -6.51 -28.04 8.56
CA LEU A 155 -5.14 -28.20 9.04
C LEU A 155 -5.12 -28.39 10.57
N PRO A 156 -4.13 -29.15 11.10
CA PRO A 156 -3.94 -29.26 12.54
C PRO A 156 -3.66 -27.90 13.19
N PHE A 157 -4.15 -27.72 14.42
CA PHE A 157 -3.99 -26.47 15.17
C PHE A 157 -2.53 -26.06 15.34
N GLU A 158 -1.62 -27.01 15.62
CA GLU A 158 -0.20 -26.67 15.80
C GLU A 158 0.45 -26.14 14.50
N ALA A 159 -0.01 -26.59 13.32
CA ALA A 159 0.44 -26.04 12.05
C ALA A 159 -0.10 -24.61 11.86
N GLY A 160 -1.38 -24.39 12.13
CA GLY A 160 -2.00 -23.05 12.13
C GLY A 160 -1.32 -22.08 13.08
N LYS A 161 -1.06 -22.52 14.31
CA LYS A 161 -0.36 -21.75 15.35
C LYS A 161 1.06 -21.40 14.91
N GLY A 162 1.80 -22.33 14.32
CA GLY A 162 3.13 -22.08 13.79
C GLY A 162 3.13 -21.03 12.67
N HIS A 163 2.15 -21.10 11.76
CA HIS A 163 1.97 -20.10 10.70
C HIS A 163 1.63 -18.72 11.28
N TYR A 164 0.66 -18.65 12.20
CA TYR A 164 0.28 -17.43 12.91
C TYR A 164 1.50 -16.77 13.59
N LEU A 165 2.29 -17.54 14.35
CA LEU A 165 3.46 -17.00 15.05
C LEU A 165 4.52 -16.47 14.07
N HIS A 166 4.67 -17.08 12.89
CA HIS A 166 5.62 -16.62 11.89
C HIS A 166 5.15 -15.35 11.16
N PHE A 167 3.88 -15.32 10.77
CA PHE A 167 3.36 -14.29 9.86
C PHE A 167 2.66 -13.14 10.58
N ILE A 168 1.99 -13.37 11.70
CA ILE A 168 1.08 -12.41 12.33
C ILE A 168 1.70 -11.77 13.57
N TYR A 169 1.96 -12.58 14.60
CA TYR A 169 2.46 -12.09 15.89
C TYR A 169 3.17 -13.17 16.69
N ASP A 170 4.35 -12.85 17.23
CA ASP A 170 5.08 -13.72 18.15
C ASP A 170 5.37 -12.94 19.44
N PRO A 171 4.82 -13.35 20.61
CA PRO A 171 5.09 -12.67 21.87
C PRO A 171 6.54 -12.88 22.37
N ALA A 172 7.33 -13.74 21.73
CA ALA A 172 8.73 -13.95 22.11
C ALA A 172 9.59 -12.71 21.80
N ALA A 173 10.17 -12.10 22.84
CA ALA A 173 10.88 -10.82 22.80
C ALA A 173 11.98 -10.64 21.73
N ASN A 174 12.52 -11.72 21.16
CA ASN A 174 13.60 -11.69 20.18
C ASN A 174 13.15 -11.90 18.73
N LYS A 175 11.83 -12.02 18.48
CA LYS A 175 11.30 -12.27 17.15
C LYS A 175 10.05 -11.42 16.95
N MET A 176 10.06 -10.62 15.89
CA MET A 176 8.83 -9.98 15.40
C MET A 176 8.33 -10.79 14.22
N ALA A 177 7.04 -11.13 14.26
CA ALA A 177 6.37 -11.69 13.11
C ALA A 177 6.32 -10.68 11.96
N ARG A 178 6.11 -11.17 10.74
CA ARG A 178 6.21 -10.36 9.52
C ARG A 178 5.23 -9.19 9.50
N LEU A 179 3.96 -9.43 9.85
CA LEU A 179 2.91 -8.41 9.89
C LEU A 179 3.16 -7.39 11.01
N GLU A 180 3.48 -7.84 12.21
CA GLU A 180 3.82 -6.96 13.33
C GLU A 180 5.00 -6.03 12.98
N LYS A 181 6.05 -6.58 12.37
CA LYS A 181 7.19 -5.80 11.89
C LYS A 181 6.75 -4.74 10.88
N ALA A 182 5.93 -5.12 9.89
CA ALA A 182 5.43 -4.19 8.88
C ALA A 182 4.63 -3.03 9.52
N ILE A 183 3.74 -3.33 10.47
CA ILE A 183 2.98 -2.32 11.22
C ILE A 183 3.93 -1.37 11.97
N SER A 184 4.94 -1.91 12.66
CA SER A 184 5.92 -1.11 13.40
C SER A 184 6.74 -0.19 12.50
N GLU A 185 7.22 -0.68 11.36
CA GLU A 185 8.01 0.13 10.43
C GLU A 185 7.15 1.23 9.77
N ILE A 186 5.87 0.96 9.45
CA ILE A 186 4.94 1.99 8.98
C ILE A 186 4.75 3.08 10.04
N SER A 187 4.64 2.72 11.33
CA SER A 187 4.57 3.73 12.42
C SER A 187 5.81 4.62 12.47
N LYS A 188 7.00 4.08 12.22
CA LYS A 188 8.25 4.86 12.19
C LYS A 188 8.25 5.84 11.01
N VAL A 189 7.84 5.38 9.82
CA VAL A 189 7.73 6.24 8.64
C VAL A 189 6.69 7.33 8.87
N GLN A 190 5.54 6.99 9.44
CA GLN A 190 4.48 7.94 9.79
C GLN A 190 4.97 9.04 10.74
N ALA A 191 5.80 8.70 11.73
CA ALA A 191 6.39 9.70 12.64
C ALA A 191 7.24 10.75 11.91
N SER A 192 7.85 10.39 10.77
CA SER A 192 8.67 11.31 9.96
C SER A 192 7.85 12.33 9.15
N VAL A 193 6.53 12.12 9.02
CA VAL A 193 5.60 13.03 8.34
C VAL A 193 4.62 13.70 9.29
N ALA A 194 5.00 13.82 10.57
CA ALA A 194 4.22 14.56 11.56
C ALA A 194 3.86 15.97 11.05
N GLY A 195 2.57 16.31 11.10
CA GLY A 195 2.03 17.56 10.55
C GLY A 195 1.42 17.42 9.15
N ASN A 196 1.58 16.28 8.47
CA ASN A 196 0.77 15.94 7.30
C ASN A 196 -0.32 14.94 7.70
N GLU A 197 -1.50 15.48 8.03
CA GLU A 197 -2.64 14.69 8.53
C GLU A 197 -3.14 13.68 7.50
N GLU A 198 -3.18 14.04 6.21
CA GLU A 198 -3.65 13.16 5.13
C GLU A 198 -2.76 11.93 4.97
N VAL A 199 -1.44 12.13 4.88
CA VAL A 199 -0.48 11.02 4.76
C VAL A 199 -0.46 10.18 6.04
N SER A 200 -0.57 10.85 7.19
CA SER A 200 -0.66 10.15 8.48
C SER A 200 -1.90 9.28 8.56
N ALA A 201 -3.06 9.78 8.12
CA ALA A 201 -4.32 9.03 8.11
C ALA A 201 -4.24 7.84 7.14
N TYR A 202 -3.61 8.03 5.97
CA TYR A 202 -3.35 6.93 5.03
C TYR A 202 -2.58 5.78 5.69
N PHE A 203 -1.50 6.08 6.43
CA PHE A 203 -0.73 5.05 7.13
C PHE A 203 -1.51 4.37 8.26
N VAL A 204 -2.30 5.12 9.03
CA VAL A 204 -3.19 4.51 10.04
C VAL A 204 -4.18 3.54 9.39
N MET A 205 -4.82 3.94 8.27
CA MET A 205 -5.74 3.06 7.55
C MET A 205 -5.05 1.80 7.01
N ALA A 206 -3.81 1.91 6.52
CA ALA A 206 -3.04 0.75 6.09
C ALA A 206 -2.71 -0.21 7.25
N GLN A 207 -2.41 0.34 8.43
CA GLN A 207 -2.17 -0.46 9.64
C GLN A 207 -3.46 -1.11 10.15
N LEU A 208 -4.62 -0.43 10.07
CA LEU A 208 -5.92 -1.03 10.38
C LEU A 208 -6.26 -2.18 9.41
N ALA A 209 -5.94 -2.04 8.12
CA ALA A 209 -6.06 -3.14 7.16
C ALA A 209 -5.17 -4.35 7.51
N ALA A 210 -3.98 -4.09 8.07
CA ALA A 210 -3.12 -5.14 8.62
C ALA A 210 -3.76 -5.81 9.85
N LEU A 211 -4.36 -5.04 10.76
CA LEU A 211 -5.09 -5.61 11.91
C LEU A 211 -6.31 -6.42 11.50
N LYS A 212 -6.99 -6.06 10.40
CA LYS A 212 -8.04 -6.92 9.83
C LYS A 212 -7.48 -8.28 9.41
N THR A 213 -6.32 -8.29 8.76
CA THR A 213 -5.62 -9.53 8.36
C THR A 213 -5.20 -10.35 9.59
N TRP A 214 -4.84 -9.68 10.68
CA TRP A 214 -4.58 -10.34 11.97
C TRP A 214 -5.85 -10.99 12.51
N SER A 215 -6.98 -10.27 12.53
CA SER A 215 -8.28 -10.79 12.98
C SER A 215 -8.69 -12.02 12.16
N ASP A 216 -8.60 -11.96 10.82
CA ASP A 216 -8.86 -13.10 9.93
C ASP A 216 -8.03 -14.33 10.32
N ALA A 217 -6.74 -14.15 10.66
CA ALA A 217 -5.88 -15.26 11.08
C ALA A 217 -6.30 -15.88 12.42
N LEU A 218 -6.92 -15.11 13.32
CA LEU A 218 -7.46 -15.62 14.58
C LEU A 218 -8.73 -16.44 14.36
N ASP A 219 -9.55 -16.08 13.38
CA ASP A 219 -10.74 -16.86 12.98
C ASP A 219 -10.35 -18.16 12.27
N ASP A 220 -9.34 -18.10 11.40
CA ASP A 220 -8.75 -19.26 10.77
C ASP A 220 -8.20 -20.24 11.82
N LEU A 221 -7.52 -19.74 12.85
CA LEU A 221 -7.07 -20.54 13.99
C LEU A 221 -8.23 -21.17 14.77
N LEU A 222 -9.33 -20.43 14.97
CA LEU A 222 -10.51 -20.96 15.64
C LEU A 222 -11.11 -22.13 14.84
N THR A 223 -11.11 -22.02 13.52
CA THR A 223 -11.52 -23.09 12.60
C THR A 223 -10.60 -24.30 12.73
N CYS A 224 -9.27 -24.11 12.72
CA CYS A 224 -8.31 -25.19 12.98
C CYS A 224 -8.59 -25.89 14.33
N ILE A 225 -8.87 -25.15 15.39
CA ILE A 225 -9.18 -25.74 16.72
C ILE A 225 -10.48 -26.55 16.69
N ALA A 226 -11.48 -26.10 15.93
CA ALA A 226 -12.77 -26.77 15.85
C ALA A 226 -12.69 -28.08 15.05
N GLU A 227 -11.91 -28.08 13.97
CA GLU A 227 -11.80 -29.18 13.02
C GLU A 227 -10.70 -30.20 13.37
N ASP A 228 -9.71 -29.82 14.18
CA ASP A 228 -8.62 -30.72 14.58
C ASP A 228 -9.12 -31.82 15.54
N ALA A 229 -9.28 -33.02 14.98
CA ALA A 229 -9.70 -34.22 15.70
C ALA A 229 -8.70 -34.66 16.78
N SER A 230 -7.44 -34.21 16.73
CA SER A 230 -6.44 -34.53 17.76
C SER A 230 -6.59 -33.72 19.04
N LEU A 231 -7.37 -32.63 19.02
CA LEU A 231 -7.63 -31.79 20.19
C LEU A 231 -8.87 -32.27 20.95
N GLU A 232 -8.68 -32.82 22.15
CA GLU A 232 -9.75 -33.33 23.01
C GLU A 232 -9.74 -32.67 24.40
N GLY A 233 -10.94 -32.52 24.99
CA GLY A 233 -11.10 -32.08 26.37
C GLY A 233 -10.30 -30.81 26.72
N ASN A 234 -9.30 -30.97 27.58
CA ASN A 234 -8.47 -29.87 28.07
C ASN A 234 -7.56 -29.26 27.00
N THR A 235 -6.99 -30.03 26.07
CA THR A 235 -6.07 -29.48 25.05
C THR A 235 -6.80 -28.55 24.10
N ARG A 236 -8.04 -28.88 23.72
CA ARG A 236 -8.92 -27.98 22.95
C ARG A 236 -9.22 -26.68 23.70
N LYS A 237 -9.48 -26.77 25.01
CA LYS A 237 -9.73 -25.60 25.86
C LYS A 237 -8.49 -24.70 25.96
N GLU A 238 -7.31 -25.29 26.13
CA GLU A 238 -6.03 -24.57 26.15
C GLU A 238 -5.76 -23.86 24.82
N ALA A 239 -6.01 -24.52 23.69
CA ALA A 239 -5.87 -23.92 22.36
C ALA A 239 -6.81 -22.71 22.18
N ARG A 240 -8.08 -22.81 22.60
CA ARG A 240 -9.03 -21.68 22.58
C ARG A 240 -8.60 -20.54 23.49
N ASN A 241 -8.12 -20.86 24.70
CA ASN A 241 -7.65 -19.83 25.63
C ASN A 241 -6.43 -19.10 25.07
N TRP A 242 -5.50 -19.84 24.45
CA TRP A 242 -4.33 -19.25 23.80
C TRP A 242 -4.74 -18.32 22.66
N GLN A 243 -5.61 -18.76 21.75
CA GLN A 243 -6.14 -17.95 20.64
C GLN A 243 -6.86 -16.70 21.17
N LYS A 244 -7.70 -16.83 22.20
CA LYS A 244 -8.40 -15.70 22.81
C LYS A 244 -7.43 -14.70 23.44
N ALA A 245 -6.38 -15.18 24.12
CA ALA A 245 -5.34 -14.30 24.65
C ALA A 245 -4.66 -13.49 23.53
N GLN A 246 -4.47 -14.09 22.35
CA GLN A 246 -3.90 -13.37 21.20
C GLN A 246 -4.78 -12.19 20.74
N GLY A 247 -6.10 -12.37 20.73
CA GLY A 247 -7.05 -11.30 20.41
C GLY A 247 -7.08 -10.22 21.50
N ASN A 248 -7.38 -10.62 22.73
CA ASN A 248 -7.66 -9.69 23.83
C ASN A 248 -6.42 -8.92 24.30
N GLU A 249 -5.25 -9.55 24.36
CA GLU A 249 -4.06 -8.93 24.96
C GLU A 249 -3.26 -8.10 23.94
N PHE A 250 -3.38 -8.39 22.64
CA PHE A 250 -2.52 -7.78 21.63
C PHE A 250 -3.28 -7.08 20.51
N LEU A 251 -4.26 -7.75 19.87
CA LEU A 251 -5.03 -7.16 18.77
C LEU A 251 -5.87 -5.98 19.26
N GLU A 252 -6.72 -6.16 20.28
CA GLU A 252 -7.62 -5.12 20.79
C GLU A 252 -6.85 -3.86 21.24
N VAL A 253 -5.66 -4.03 21.83
CA VAL A 253 -4.82 -2.93 22.29
C VAL A 253 -4.34 -2.09 21.10
N LYS A 254 -3.80 -2.73 20.06
CA LYS A 254 -3.32 -2.04 18.85
C LYS A 254 -4.47 -1.42 18.06
N GLU A 255 -5.60 -2.11 17.98
CA GLU A 255 -6.80 -1.61 17.31
C GLU A 255 -7.26 -0.30 17.94
N LYS A 256 -7.44 -0.29 19.27
CA LYS A 256 -7.85 0.90 20.00
C LYS A 256 -6.89 2.06 19.78
N GLU A 257 -5.57 1.82 19.86
CA GLU A 257 -4.55 2.85 19.62
C GLU A 257 -4.70 3.48 18.23
N LEU A 258 -4.84 2.65 17.18
CA LEU A 258 -4.95 3.12 15.80
C LEU A 258 -6.28 3.83 15.53
N LEU A 259 -7.39 3.34 16.09
CA LEU A 259 -8.70 3.98 15.96
C LEU A 259 -8.73 5.35 16.63
N ASP A 260 -8.19 5.48 17.85
CA ASP A 260 -8.11 6.76 18.55
C ASP A 260 -7.21 7.75 17.79
N ARG A 261 -6.12 7.25 17.22
CA ARG A 261 -5.26 8.06 16.35
C ARG A 261 -5.99 8.51 15.08
N LEU A 262 -6.77 7.64 14.44
CA LEU A 262 -7.56 8.00 13.25
C LEU A 262 -8.58 9.09 13.56
N ARG A 263 -9.31 8.98 14.68
CA ARG A 263 -10.26 10.01 15.15
C ARG A 263 -9.57 11.35 15.40
N THR A 264 -8.35 11.32 15.93
CA THR A 264 -7.55 12.53 16.17
C THR A 264 -7.12 13.18 14.85
N LEU A 265 -6.70 12.38 13.86
CA LEU A 265 -6.26 12.86 12.55
C LEU A 265 -7.41 13.40 11.68
N ILE A 266 -8.63 12.93 11.90
CA ILE A 266 -9.82 13.35 11.15
C ILE A 266 -10.93 13.72 12.15
N PRO A 267 -10.86 14.91 12.80
CA PRO A 267 -11.77 15.30 13.89
C PRO A 267 -13.14 15.77 13.38
N THR A 268 -13.79 14.95 12.56
CA THR A 268 -15.09 15.22 11.95
C THR A 268 -16.00 14.01 12.12
N GLU A 269 -17.31 14.21 11.92
CA GLU A 269 -18.28 13.10 11.90
C GLU A 269 -17.87 12.00 10.90
N ARG A 270 -17.23 12.39 9.78
CA ARG A 270 -16.69 11.45 8.80
C ARG A 270 -15.57 10.59 9.37
N GLY A 271 -14.66 11.18 10.15
CA GLY A 271 -13.59 10.43 10.81
C GLY A 271 -14.11 9.45 11.86
N GLN A 272 -15.14 9.86 12.62
CA GLN A 272 -15.83 8.95 13.54
C GLN A 272 -16.46 7.76 12.81
N LYS A 273 -17.25 8.03 11.75
CA LYS A 273 -17.85 6.96 10.92
C LYS A 273 -16.81 6.01 10.33
N LEU A 274 -15.67 6.54 9.91
CA LEU A 274 -14.58 5.74 9.37
C LEU A 274 -13.93 4.87 10.45
N ALA A 275 -13.72 5.39 11.66
CA ALA A 275 -13.21 4.61 12.78
C ALA A 275 -14.20 3.51 13.20
N ASP A 276 -15.50 3.83 13.24
CA ASP A 276 -16.54 2.85 13.58
C ASP A 276 -16.63 1.74 12.53
N TYR A 277 -16.53 2.08 11.24
CA TYR A 277 -16.42 1.10 10.15
C TYR A 277 -15.24 0.14 10.36
N TRP A 278 -14.06 0.66 10.73
CA TRP A 278 -12.90 -0.19 10.98
C TRP A 278 -13.05 -1.06 12.23
N ALA A 279 -13.65 -0.54 13.30
CA ALA A 279 -13.93 -1.31 14.51
C ALA A 279 -14.88 -2.48 14.23
N GLU A 280 -15.94 -2.24 13.46
CA GLU A 280 -16.87 -3.29 13.03
C GLU A 280 -16.17 -4.31 12.12
N LEU A 281 -15.34 -3.85 11.18
CA LEU A 281 -14.65 -4.75 10.27
C LEU A 281 -13.64 -5.65 10.98
N ILE A 282 -12.94 -5.15 12.01
CA ILE A 282 -11.89 -5.91 12.72
C ILE A 282 -12.48 -6.81 13.81
N GLY A 283 -13.46 -6.33 14.57
CA GLY A 283 -14.05 -7.06 15.70
C GLY A 283 -15.31 -7.89 15.38
N GLY A 284 -15.84 -7.78 14.16
CA GLY A 284 -17.01 -8.52 13.68
C GLY A 284 -16.71 -9.85 13.02
#